data_AF-A0A1B6HPM7-F1
#
_entry.id   AF-A0A1B6HPM7-F1
#
_cell.length_a   1.000
_cell.length_b   1.000
_cell.length_c   1.000
_cell.angle_alpha   90.00
_cell.angle_beta   90.00
_cell.angle_gamma   90.00
#
_symmetry.space_group_name_H-M   'P 1'
#
loop_
_entity.id
_entity.type
_entity.pdbx_description
1 polymer ?
#
loop_
_entity_poly.entity_id
_entity_poly.type
_entity_poly.pdbx_seq_one_letter_code
_entity_poly.pdbx_strand_id
1 'polypeptide(L)'
;LQSPVTRQGPSKGLFYSSRGKPIETSVAHKAYAVFRQIESMAISLYGNEICSEDANLDVFMNSHIRRELMHFPESERQGALMVMNNYLASIKERMGASLECVNTKYYGSLPSLPGGNVKIPVGFVGVLAPLIRDIPDCTIKYCKPVECIRWDACEADRPRACVQCTEDESYDADYVVITTPLGFLKDKASCFFVPNLPAKKMEAI
;
A
#
# COMPACT_ATOMS: atom_id res chain seq x y z
N LEU A 1 13.95 24.57 -20.81
CA LEU A 1 13.39 23.90 -19.62
C LEU A 1 12.23 23.03 -20.08
N GLN A 2 12.23 21.73 -19.77
CA GLN A 2 11.05 20.89 -20.02
C GLN A 2 9.87 21.39 -19.17
N SER A 3 8.67 21.38 -19.74
CA SER A 3 7.45 21.75 -19.02
C SER A 3 7.29 20.86 -17.78
N PRO A 4 6.82 21.40 -16.63
CA PRO A 4 6.59 20.60 -15.43
C PRO A 4 5.63 19.44 -15.70
N VAL A 5 5.87 18.29 -15.08
CA VAL A 5 4.95 17.15 -15.17
C VAL A 5 3.58 17.56 -14.60
N THR A 6 2.52 17.28 -15.35
CA THR A 6 1.14 17.60 -14.95
C THR A 6 0.78 16.89 -13.65
N ARG A 7 0.41 17.68 -12.64
CA ARG A 7 -0.03 17.16 -11.34
C ARG A 7 -1.53 16.90 -11.35
N GLN A 8 -1.95 15.79 -10.78
CA GLN A 8 -3.37 15.50 -10.58
C GLN A 8 -3.91 16.27 -9.37
N GLY A 9 -5.06 16.94 -9.54
CA GLY A 9 -5.74 17.65 -8.47
C GLY A 9 -6.92 16.84 -7.94
N PRO A 10 -6.99 16.53 -6.63
CA PRO A 10 -8.04 15.66 -6.09
C PRO A 10 -9.44 16.28 -6.14
N SER A 11 -9.55 17.61 -6.20
CA SER A 11 -10.82 18.34 -6.33
C SER A 11 -11.26 18.55 -7.79
N LYS A 12 -10.43 18.20 -8.77
CA LYS A 12 -10.72 18.41 -10.19
C LYS A 12 -11.42 17.16 -10.73
N GLY A 13 -12.73 17.10 -10.54
CA GLY A 13 -13.54 15.97 -11.00
C GLY A 13 -15.02 16.33 -11.16
N LEU A 14 -15.71 15.55 -12.01
CA LEU A 14 -17.15 15.59 -12.11
C LEU A 14 -17.74 14.50 -11.20
N PHE A 15 -18.68 14.88 -10.34
CA PHE A 15 -19.33 13.95 -9.43
C PHE A 15 -20.71 13.61 -9.96
N TYR A 16 -20.98 12.32 -10.12
CA TYR A 16 -22.26 11.81 -10.58
C TYR A 16 -22.79 10.78 -9.60
N SER A 17 -24.11 10.73 -9.46
CA SER A 17 -24.77 9.61 -8.79
C SER A 17 -24.65 8.32 -9.62
N SER A 18 -24.96 7.18 -9.01
CA SER A 18 -25.01 5.88 -9.71
C SER A 18 -26.01 5.83 -10.88
N ARG A 19 -26.91 6.81 -10.99
CA ARG A 19 -27.86 6.98 -12.10
C ARG A 19 -27.39 7.99 -13.15
N GLY A 20 -26.14 8.46 -13.08
CA GLY A 20 -25.60 9.45 -14.01
C GLY A 20 -26.09 10.88 -13.80
N LYS A 21 -26.78 11.18 -12.69
CA LYS A 21 -27.20 12.56 -12.35
C LYS A 21 -26.02 13.33 -11.76
N PRO A 22 -25.69 14.55 -12.24
CA PRO A 22 -24.62 15.34 -11.67
C PRO A 22 -24.95 15.74 -10.23
N ILE A 23 -23.92 15.73 -9.38
CA ILE A 23 -23.94 16.28 -8.02
C ILE A 23 -23.41 17.70 -8.10
N GLU A 24 -24.10 18.65 -7.47
CA GLU A 24 -23.70 20.06 -7.49
C GLU A 24 -22.27 20.25 -6.97
N THR A 25 -21.48 21.05 -7.68
CA THR A 25 -20.07 21.29 -7.36
C THR A 25 -19.87 21.88 -5.95
N SER A 26 -20.80 22.74 -5.50
CA SER A 26 -20.83 23.29 -4.14
C SER A 26 -20.92 22.17 -3.08
N VAL A 27 -21.85 21.23 -3.27
CA VAL A 27 -22.04 20.06 -2.39
C VAL A 27 -20.80 19.18 -2.40
N ALA A 28 -20.25 18.89 -3.58
CA ALA A 28 -19.05 18.07 -3.71
C ALA A 28 -17.83 18.70 -3.02
N HIS A 29 -17.61 20.00 -3.16
CA HIS A 29 -16.51 20.70 -2.47
C HIS A 29 -16.68 20.71 -0.95
N LYS A 30 -17.90 20.99 -0.44
CA LYS A 30 -18.19 20.91 1.00
C LYS A 30 -17.94 19.50 1.53
N ALA A 31 -18.46 18.48 0.85
CA ALA A 31 -18.30 17.08 1.23
C ALA A 31 -16.82 16.65 1.23
N TYR A 32 -16.04 17.08 0.23
CA TYR A 32 -14.60 16.85 0.18
C TYR A 32 -13.87 17.51 1.35
N ALA A 33 -14.16 18.78 1.65
CA ALA A 33 -13.52 19.48 2.76
C ALA A 33 -13.77 18.79 4.11
N VAL A 34 -15.02 18.38 4.36
CA VAL A 34 -15.39 17.62 5.56
C VAL A 34 -14.69 16.25 5.58
N PHE A 35 -14.68 15.52 4.46
CA PHE A 35 -13.99 14.24 4.37
C PHE A 35 -12.50 14.37 4.71
N ARG A 36 -11.84 15.42 4.19
CA ARG A 36 -10.42 15.68 4.47
C ARG A 36 -10.15 15.99 5.93
N GLN A 37 -11.08 16.65 6.62
CA GLN A 37 -10.98 16.84 8.08
C GLN A 37 -11.07 15.49 8.81
N ILE A 38 -12.00 14.63 8.41
CA ILE A 38 -12.13 13.27 8.98
C ILE A 38 -10.87 12.43 8.75
N GLU A 39 -10.35 12.40 7.52
CA GLU A 39 -9.11 11.69 7.19
C GLU A 39 -7.91 12.27 7.97
N SER A 40 -7.84 13.60 8.13
CA SER A 40 -6.80 14.25 8.94
C SER A 40 -6.88 13.86 10.41
N MET A 41 -8.09 13.73 10.98
CA MET A 41 -8.27 13.23 12.34
C MET A 41 -7.77 11.80 12.45
N ALA A 42 -8.11 10.92 11.51
CA ALA A 42 -7.61 9.55 11.50
C ALA A 42 -6.07 9.48 11.44
N ILE A 43 -5.45 10.29 10.56
CA ILE A 43 -3.98 10.36 10.44
C ILE A 43 -3.33 10.84 11.75
N SER A 44 -3.93 11.82 12.42
CA SER A 44 -3.39 12.40 13.67
C SER A 44 -3.39 11.44 14.87
N LEU A 45 -4.07 10.30 14.77
CA LEU A 45 -4.06 9.27 15.81
C LEU A 45 -2.74 8.48 15.85
N TYR A 46 -1.95 8.53 14.77
CA TYR A 46 -0.64 7.89 14.74
C TYR A 46 0.31 8.56 15.74
N GLY A 47 0.88 7.75 16.64
CA GLY A 47 1.73 8.23 17.73
C GLY A 47 0.97 8.75 18.96
N ASN A 48 -0.36 8.70 18.97
CA ASN A 48 -1.18 9.11 20.09
C ASN A 48 -1.61 7.91 20.95
N GLU A 49 -1.40 7.98 22.26
CA GLU A 49 -1.70 6.88 23.21
C GLU A 49 -3.21 6.67 23.45
N ILE A 50 -4.03 7.63 23.04
CA ILE A 50 -5.48 7.63 23.32
C ILE A 50 -6.25 6.66 22.40
N CYS A 51 -5.66 6.24 21.27
CA CYS A 51 -6.33 5.36 20.32
C CYS A 51 -6.17 3.88 20.72
N SER A 52 -7.30 3.17 20.82
CA SER A 52 -7.32 1.72 21.04
C SER A 52 -6.46 0.99 20.00
N GLU A 53 -5.72 -0.03 20.43
CA GLU A 53 -4.89 -0.84 19.54
C GLU A 53 -5.72 -1.66 18.54
N ASP A 54 -7.00 -1.89 18.81
CA ASP A 54 -7.91 -2.64 17.93
C ASP A 54 -8.84 -1.73 17.10
N ALA A 55 -8.51 -0.44 17.01
CA ALA A 55 -9.34 0.52 16.28
C ALA A 55 -9.37 0.20 14.78
N ASN A 56 -10.57 0.05 14.23
CA ASN A 56 -10.82 -0.28 12.83
C ASN A 56 -11.11 0.99 12.02
N LEU A 57 -10.40 1.19 10.91
CA LEU A 57 -10.48 2.41 10.12
C LEU A 57 -11.84 2.57 9.43
N ASP A 58 -12.47 1.47 9.00
CA ASP A 58 -13.82 1.51 8.41
C ASP A 58 -14.84 2.06 9.41
N VAL A 59 -14.83 1.53 10.65
CA VAL A 59 -15.72 1.98 11.74
C VAL A 59 -15.46 3.45 12.08
N PHE A 60 -14.19 3.86 12.16
CA PHE A 60 -13.81 5.24 12.43
C PHE A 60 -14.34 6.18 11.35
N MET A 61 -14.06 5.90 10.08
CA MET A 61 -14.44 6.77 8.96
C MET A 61 -15.97 6.83 8.80
N ASN A 62 -16.66 5.69 8.82
CA ASN A 62 -18.12 5.66 8.64
C ASN A 62 -18.88 6.33 9.78
N SER A 63 -18.44 6.16 11.04
CA SER A 63 -19.08 6.84 12.17
C SER A 63 -18.95 8.36 12.09
N HIS A 64 -17.77 8.87 11.72
CA HIS A 64 -17.54 10.30 11.52
C HIS A 64 -18.31 10.85 10.32
N ILE A 65 -18.32 10.13 9.19
CA ILE A 65 -19.11 10.52 8.01
C ILE A 65 -20.60 10.65 8.38
N ARG A 66 -21.17 9.65 9.07
CA ARG A 66 -22.59 9.68 9.49
C ARG A 66 -22.88 10.87 10.40
N ARG A 67 -21.98 11.18 11.34
CA ARG A 67 -22.13 12.34 12.23
C ARG A 67 -22.10 13.65 11.45
N GLU A 68 -21.13 13.83 10.56
CA GLU A 68 -20.99 15.08 9.81
C GLU A 68 -22.10 15.29 8.79
N LEU A 69 -22.68 14.22 8.24
CA LEU A 69 -23.83 14.30 7.34
C LEU A 69 -25.07 14.93 8.00
N MET A 70 -25.20 14.87 9.33
CA MET A 70 -26.32 15.50 10.04
C MET A 70 -26.29 17.03 9.89
N HIS A 71 -25.11 17.62 9.69
CA HIS A 71 -24.92 19.06 9.47
C HIS A 71 -25.19 19.51 8.03
N PHE A 72 -25.36 18.57 7.08
CA PHE A 72 -25.75 18.91 5.72
C PHE A 72 -27.27 19.12 5.60
N PRO A 73 -27.74 20.04 4.74
CA PRO A 73 -29.14 20.14 4.36
C PRO A 73 -29.67 18.80 3.83
N GLU A 74 -30.91 18.46 4.16
CA GLU A 74 -31.49 17.15 3.79
C GLU A 74 -31.42 16.86 2.28
N SER A 75 -31.64 17.88 1.45
CA SER A 75 -31.52 17.80 -0.01
C SER A 75 -30.09 17.51 -0.51
N GLU A 76 -29.06 17.88 0.26
CA GLU A 76 -27.64 17.72 -0.10
C GLU A 76 -27.05 16.41 0.47
N ARG A 77 -27.62 15.86 1.54
CA ARG A 77 -27.07 14.70 2.30
C ARG A 77 -26.71 13.50 1.43
N GLN A 78 -27.61 13.11 0.53
CA GLN A 78 -27.38 11.94 -0.32
C GLN A 78 -26.21 12.18 -1.30
N GLY A 79 -26.11 13.39 -1.85
CA GLY A 79 -24.99 13.78 -2.73
C GLY A 79 -23.67 13.82 -1.97
N ALA A 80 -23.67 14.43 -0.77
CA ALA A 80 -22.51 14.48 0.10
C ALA A 80 -22.01 13.08 0.50
N LEU A 81 -22.92 12.18 0.87
CA LEU A 81 -22.59 10.79 1.21
C LEU A 81 -21.96 10.05 0.02
N MET A 82 -22.50 10.22 -1.20
CA MET A 82 -21.92 9.61 -2.40
C MET A 82 -20.48 10.10 -2.65
N VAL A 83 -20.23 11.39 -2.48
CA VAL A 83 -18.90 11.99 -2.63
C VAL A 83 -17.93 11.47 -1.56
N MET A 84 -18.35 11.42 -0.28
CA MET A 84 -17.52 10.88 0.80
C MET A 84 -17.23 9.39 0.62
N ASN A 85 -18.19 8.60 0.16
CA ASN A 85 -18.00 7.18 -0.15
C ASN A 85 -17.02 6.96 -1.31
N ASN A 86 -17.02 7.85 -2.32
CA ASN A 86 -16.04 7.82 -3.39
C ASN A 86 -14.61 8.00 -2.84
N TYR A 87 -14.41 8.99 -1.96
CA TYR A 87 -13.09 9.18 -1.32
C TYR A 87 -12.73 8.05 -0.35
N LEU A 88 -13.71 7.43 0.32
CA LEU A 88 -13.48 6.23 1.12
C LEU A 88 -12.97 5.07 0.25
N ALA A 89 -13.53 4.90 -0.96
CA ALA A 89 -13.03 3.94 -1.94
C ALA A 89 -11.61 4.29 -2.40
N SER A 90 -11.27 5.58 -2.58
CA SER A 90 -9.89 5.99 -2.87
C SER A 90 -8.91 5.66 -1.74
N ILE A 91 -9.34 5.67 -0.47
CA ILE A 91 -8.50 5.16 0.63
C ILE A 91 -8.31 3.64 0.48
N LYS A 92 -9.38 2.88 0.21
CA LYS A 92 -9.30 1.42 -0.02
C LYS A 92 -8.31 1.06 -1.12
N GLU A 93 -8.37 1.78 -2.25
CA GLU A 93 -7.42 1.62 -3.37
C GLU A 93 -5.98 1.88 -2.93
N ARG A 94 -5.74 2.95 -2.18
CA ARG A 94 -4.41 3.31 -1.68
C ARG A 94 -3.83 2.29 -0.70
N MET A 95 -4.69 1.68 0.12
CA MET A 95 -4.30 0.67 1.12
C MET A 95 -4.17 -0.73 0.53
N GLY A 96 -4.80 -1.01 -0.63
CA GLY A 96 -4.80 -2.34 -1.23
C GLY A 96 -5.56 -3.39 -0.40
N ALA A 97 -6.44 -2.97 0.51
CA ALA A 97 -7.17 -3.83 1.43
C ALA A 97 -8.53 -3.21 1.82
N SER A 98 -9.41 -4.03 2.40
CA SER A 98 -10.58 -3.53 3.12
C SER A 98 -10.13 -2.62 4.27
N LEU A 99 -10.85 -1.52 4.52
CA LEU A 99 -10.54 -0.67 5.68
C LEU A 99 -10.81 -1.37 7.01
N GLU A 100 -11.54 -2.48 6.99
CA GLU A 100 -11.71 -3.34 8.16
C GLU A 100 -10.39 -4.00 8.60
N CYS A 101 -9.48 -4.22 7.65
CA CYS A 101 -8.14 -4.77 7.90
C CYS A 101 -7.11 -3.67 8.20
N VAL A 102 -7.53 -2.40 8.20
CA VAL A 102 -6.63 -1.27 8.43
C VAL A 102 -6.86 -0.76 9.85
N ASN A 103 -5.78 -0.81 10.62
CA ASN A 103 -5.78 -0.32 11.98
C ASN A 103 -5.73 1.22 12.00
N THR A 104 -6.71 1.87 12.62
CA THR A 104 -6.82 3.34 12.69
C THR A 104 -5.61 3.97 13.38
N LYS A 105 -5.08 3.35 14.45
CA LYS A 105 -3.92 3.85 15.20
C LYS A 105 -2.68 3.97 14.31
N TYR A 106 -2.51 3.05 13.36
CA TYR A 106 -1.35 3.02 12.47
C TYR A 106 -1.60 3.65 11.09
N TYR A 107 -2.82 4.12 10.81
CA TYR A 107 -3.18 4.68 9.51
C TYR A 107 -2.30 5.87 9.11
N GLY A 108 -1.97 6.74 10.07
CA GLY A 108 -1.09 7.90 9.84
C GLY A 108 0.40 7.59 9.71
N SER A 109 0.81 6.32 9.76
CA SER A 109 2.22 5.92 9.68
C SER A 109 2.87 6.15 8.32
N LEU A 110 2.07 6.35 7.27
CA LEU A 110 2.55 6.60 5.92
C LEU A 110 2.48 8.11 5.60
N PRO A 111 3.59 8.85 5.71
CA PRO A 111 3.59 10.28 5.44
C PRO A 111 3.38 10.57 3.95
N SER A 112 2.64 11.64 3.66
CA SER A 112 2.50 12.14 2.30
C SER A 112 3.80 12.82 1.85
N LEU A 113 4.32 12.42 0.69
CA LEU A 113 5.46 13.08 0.09
C LEU A 113 5.05 14.44 -0.51
N PRO A 114 5.82 15.51 -0.28
CA PRO A 114 5.56 16.80 -0.90
C PRO A 114 5.69 16.68 -2.41
N GLY A 115 4.94 17.50 -3.16
CA GLY A 115 5.00 17.52 -4.63
C GLY A 115 3.81 16.86 -5.33
N GLY A 116 3.06 16.01 -4.63
CA GLY A 116 1.84 15.40 -5.17
C GLY A 116 2.09 14.36 -6.27
N ASN A 117 1.00 13.85 -6.84
CA ASN A 117 1.04 12.69 -7.72
C ASN A 117 1.36 13.08 -9.17
N VAL A 118 2.27 12.31 -9.78
CA VAL A 118 2.65 12.41 -11.19
C VAL A 118 2.40 11.08 -11.89
N LYS A 119 1.99 11.15 -13.15
CA LYS A 119 1.87 9.98 -14.02
C LYS A 119 3.12 9.90 -14.90
N ILE A 120 3.73 8.71 -14.97
CA ILE A 120 4.85 8.46 -15.89
C ILE A 120 4.28 8.22 -17.29
N PRO A 121 4.55 9.09 -18.29
CA PRO A 121 3.87 9.03 -19.58
C PRO A 121 4.09 7.71 -20.35
N VAL A 122 5.29 7.13 -20.23
CA VAL A 122 5.68 5.89 -20.92
C VAL A 122 5.45 4.63 -20.06
N GLY A 123 4.78 4.76 -18.91
CA GLY A 123 4.63 3.69 -17.93
C GLY A 123 5.89 3.43 -17.10
N PHE A 124 5.75 2.62 -16.05
CA PHE A 124 6.82 2.39 -15.07
C PHE A 124 8.02 1.61 -15.65
N VAL A 125 7.84 0.95 -16.80
CA VAL A 125 8.94 0.30 -17.54
C VAL A 125 10.05 1.30 -17.92
N GLY A 126 9.70 2.57 -18.19
CA GLY A 126 10.70 3.59 -18.49
C GLY A 126 11.62 3.92 -17.31
N VAL A 127 11.20 3.63 -16.08
CA VAL A 127 12.01 3.78 -14.86
C VAL A 127 12.86 2.54 -14.63
N LEU A 128 12.31 1.35 -14.89
CA LEU A 128 13.00 0.07 -14.65
C LEU A 128 14.03 -0.26 -15.73
N ALA A 129 13.77 0.08 -16.98
CA ALA A 129 14.60 -0.35 -18.11
C ALA A 129 16.07 0.12 -18.02
N PRO A 130 16.40 1.35 -17.59
CA PRO A 130 17.78 1.75 -17.35
C PRO A 130 18.44 0.93 -16.23
N LEU A 131 17.73 0.71 -15.12
CA LEU A 131 18.24 -0.05 -13.97
C LEU A 131 18.58 -1.50 -14.36
N ILE A 132 17.75 -2.12 -15.20
CA ILE A 132 17.98 -3.48 -15.70
C ILE A 132 19.16 -3.52 -16.67
N ARG A 133 19.33 -2.49 -17.51
CA ARG A 133 20.41 -2.42 -18.49
C ARG A 133 21.80 -2.29 -17.85
N ASP A 134 21.86 -1.68 -16.66
CA ASP A 134 23.10 -1.49 -15.92
C ASP A 134 23.53 -2.75 -15.14
N ILE A 135 22.67 -3.79 -15.08
CA ILE A 135 23.01 -5.08 -14.47
C ILE A 135 23.82 -5.92 -15.46
N PRO A 136 24.98 -6.50 -15.07
CA PRO A 136 25.80 -7.29 -15.97
C PRO A 136 25.05 -8.47 -16.59
N ASP A 137 25.42 -8.77 -17.84
CA ASP A 137 24.86 -9.90 -18.58
C ASP A 137 24.92 -11.20 -17.78
N CYS A 138 23.91 -12.06 -17.98
CA CYS A 138 23.79 -13.36 -17.33
C CYS A 138 23.68 -13.33 -15.79
N THR A 139 23.56 -12.17 -15.14
CA THR A 139 23.35 -12.07 -13.67
C THR A 139 21.90 -12.34 -13.28
N ILE A 140 20.94 -11.85 -14.06
CA ILE A 140 19.51 -12.08 -13.82
C ILE A 140 19.12 -13.44 -14.41
N LYS A 141 18.73 -14.38 -13.54
CA LYS A 141 18.25 -15.70 -13.94
C LYS A 141 16.72 -15.70 -13.96
N TYR A 142 16.14 -15.64 -15.15
CA TYR A 142 14.70 -15.78 -15.34
C TYR A 142 14.28 -17.25 -15.33
N CYS A 143 13.01 -17.51 -15.03
CA CYS A 143 12.44 -18.86 -15.02
C CYS A 143 13.18 -19.82 -14.07
N LYS A 144 13.78 -19.29 -13.00
CA LYS A 144 14.41 -20.06 -11.92
C LYS A 144 13.71 -19.78 -10.60
N PRO A 145 12.52 -20.37 -10.36
CA PRO A 145 11.85 -20.28 -9.07
C PRO A 145 12.76 -20.84 -7.97
N VAL A 146 12.95 -20.05 -6.92
CA VAL A 146 13.64 -20.50 -5.71
C VAL A 146 12.66 -21.35 -4.90
N GLU A 147 13.09 -22.53 -4.50
CA GLU A 147 12.30 -23.46 -3.69
C GLU A 147 12.66 -23.36 -2.20
N CYS A 148 13.95 -23.18 -1.91
CA CYS A 148 14.48 -23.21 -0.56
C CYS A 148 15.77 -22.40 -0.43
N ILE A 149 15.93 -21.71 0.69
CA ILE A 149 17.16 -21.00 1.06
C ILE A 149 17.74 -21.68 2.30
N ARG A 150 18.89 -22.33 2.14
CA ARG A 150 19.69 -22.82 3.26
C ARG A 150 20.62 -21.71 3.73
N TRP A 151 20.55 -21.27 4.99
CA TRP A 151 21.25 -20.05 5.45
C TRP A 151 22.01 -20.17 6.78
N ASP A 152 22.24 -21.40 7.26
CA ASP A 152 23.01 -21.67 8.49
C ASP A 152 23.93 -22.89 8.30
N ALA A 153 24.74 -22.87 7.23
CA ALA A 153 25.80 -23.86 7.03
C ALA A 153 27.08 -23.35 7.73
N CYS A 154 27.14 -23.49 9.05
CA CYS A 154 28.32 -23.14 9.85
C CYS A 154 29.48 -24.15 9.67
N GLU A 155 30.03 -24.24 8.46
CA GLU A 155 31.37 -24.84 8.25
C GLU A 155 32.33 -23.73 7.82
N ALA A 156 33.50 -23.65 8.46
CA ALA A 156 34.46 -22.55 8.30
C ALA A 156 35.01 -22.38 6.87
N ASP A 157 34.78 -23.35 6.00
CA ASP A 157 35.27 -23.45 4.62
C ASP A 157 34.15 -23.54 3.58
N ARG A 158 32.89 -23.25 3.95
CA ARG A 158 31.73 -23.31 3.05
C ARG A 158 30.99 -21.99 2.91
N PRO A 159 30.36 -21.75 1.75
CA PRO A 159 29.45 -20.62 1.56
C PRO A 159 28.36 -20.65 2.63
N ARG A 160 28.10 -19.49 3.23
CA ARG A 160 27.21 -19.35 4.40
C ARG A 160 25.75 -19.67 4.07
N ALA A 161 25.38 -19.56 2.80
CA ALA A 161 24.06 -19.86 2.31
C ALA A 161 24.09 -20.54 0.94
N CYS A 162 23.04 -21.31 0.66
CA CYS A 162 22.81 -21.99 -0.60
C CYS A 162 21.35 -21.80 -1.01
N VAL A 163 21.14 -21.20 -2.18
CA VAL A 163 19.81 -20.97 -2.76
C VAL A 163 19.50 -22.12 -3.70
N GLN A 164 18.49 -22.91 -3.39
CA GLN A 164 18.00 -23.97 -4.26
C GLN A 164 16.88 -23.47 -5.16
N CYS A 165 17.03 -23.73 -6.44
CA CYS A 165 16.02 -23.52 -7.45
C CYS A 165 15.42 -24.86 -7.89
N THR A 166 14.32 -24.79 -8.63
CA THR A 166 13.79 -25.94 -9.38
C THR A 166 14.87 -26.56 -10.29
N GLU A 167 14.75 -27.85 -10.58
CA GLU A 167 15.64 -28.59 -11.51
C GLU A 167 17.07 -28.86 -10.97
N ASP A 168 17.21 -29.07 -9.65
CA ASP A 168 18.47 -29.39 -8.97
C ASP A 168 19.59 -28.32 -9.13
N GLU A 169 19.24 -27.11 -9.56
CA GLU A 169 20.17 -25.99 -9.61
C GLU A 169 20.33 -25.35 -8.22
N SER A 170 21.57 -25.06 -7.85
CA SER A 170 21.89 -24.38 -6.60
C SER A 170 22.91 -23.28 -6.80
N TYR A 171 22.78 -22.23 -6.00
CA TYR A 171 23.63 -21.05 -6.04
C TYR A 171 24.16 -20.78 -4.63
N ASP A 172 25.46 -20.95 -4.47
CA ASP A 172 26.16 -20.68 -3.23
C ASP A 172 26.44 -19.19 -3.06
N ALA A 173 26.29 -18.69 -1.83
CA ALA A 173 26.50 -17.29 -1.51
C ALA A 173 26.93 -17.08 -0.05
N ASP A 174 27.65 -16.00 0.20
CA ASP A 174 27.94 -15.56 1.58
C ASP A 174 26.74 -14.86 2.23
N TYR A 175 25.89 -14.22 1.42
CA TYR A 175 24.72 -13.47 1.85
C TYR A 175 23.58 -13.60 0.84
N VAL A 176 22.35 -13.69 1.33
CA VAL A 176 21.14 -13.74 0.51
C VAL A 176 20.24 -12.57 0.88
N VAL A 177 19.91 -11.73 -0.12
CA VAL A 177 18.92 -10.66 0.03
C VAL A 177 17.61 -11.15 -0.56
N ILE A 178 16.55 -11.19 0.26
CA ILE A 178 15.22 -11.60 -0.18
C ILE A 178 14.36 -10.39 -0.52
N THR A 179 13.66 -10.47 -1.65
CA THR A 179 12.65 -9.49 -2.07
C THR A 179 11.34 -10.18 -2.43
N THR A 180 11.07 -11.34 -1.82
CA THR A 180 9.85 -12.10 -2.05
C THR A 180 8.63 -11.35 -1.54
N PRO A 181 7.48 -11.41 -2.24
CA PRO A 181 6.26 -10.75 -1.78
C PRO A 181 5.82 -11.25 -0.40
N LEU A 182 5.30 -10.37 0.45
CA LEU A 182 4.79 -10.76 1.78
C LEU A 182 3.72 -11.86 1.69
N GLY A 183 2.83 -11.80 0.70
CA GLY A 183 1.81 -12.83 0.49
C GLY A 183 2.40 -14.22 0.21
N PHE A 184 3.55 -14.28 -0.47
CA PHE A 184 4.28 -15.54 -0.66
C PHE A 184 4.89 -16.03 0.65
N LEU A 185 5.48 -15.13 1.44
CA LEU A 185 6.05 -15.49 2.74
C LEU A 185 4.99 -16.02 3.71
N LYS A 186 3.80 -15.41 3.75
CA LYS A 186 2.67 -15.91 4.56
C LYS A 186 2.27 -17.36 4.24
N ASP A 187 2.43 -17.78 2.99
CA ASP A 187 2.10 -19.14 2.55
C ASP A 187 3.28 -20.11 2.68
N LYS A 188 4.50 -19.65 2.40
CA LYS A 188 5.68 -20.53 2.20
C LYS A 188 6.82 -20.37 3.19
N ALA A 189 6.83 -19.35 4.06
CA ALA A 189 8.01 -19.08 4.91
C ALA A 189 8.40 -20.26 5.81
N SER A 190 7.46 -21.10 6.22
CA SER A 190 7.71 -22.29 7.05
C SER A 190 8.48 -23.41 6.36
N CYS A 191 8.58 -23.39 5.02
CA CYS A 191 9.36 -24.35 4.23
C CYS A 191 10.38 -23.70 3.28
N PHE A 192 10.32 -22.38 3.11
CA PHE A 192 11.21 -21.64 2.22
C PHE A 192 12.61 -21.38 2.82
N PHE A 193 12.75 -21.42 4.14
CA PHE A 193 14.02 -21.19 4.84
C PHE A 193 14.44 -22.42 5.62
N VAL A 194 15.73 -22.78 5.51
CA VAL A 194 16.33 -23.88 6.25
C VAL A 194 17.64 -23.40 6.92
N PRO A 195 17.72 -23.36 8.26
CA PRO A 195 16.64 -23.57 9.22
C PRO A 195 15.52 -22.52 9.07
N ASN A 196 14.39 -22.74 9.73
CA ASN A 196 13.31 -21.75 9.76
C ASN A 196 13.81 -20.40 10.31
N LEU A 197 13.16 -19.32 9.87
CA LEU A 197 13.44 -18.00 10.43
C LEU A 197 13.15 -17.97 11.95
N PRO A 198 13.83 -17.10 12.71
CA PRO A 198 13.54 -16.94 14.14
C PRO A 198 12.06 -16.68 14.39
N ALA A 199 11.52 -17.20 15.50
CA ALA A 199 10.09 -17.14 15.83
C ALA A 199 9.52 -15.71 15.75
N LYS A 200 10.26 -14.71 16.27
CA LYS A 200 9.87 -13.29 16.19
C LYS A 200 9.68 -12.79 14.74
N LYS A 201 10.47 -13.30 13.79
CA LYS A 201 10.35 -12.93 12.38
C LYS A 201 9.17 -13.66 11.72
N MET A 202 8.93 -14.91 12.10
CA MET A 202 7.79 -15.69 11.64
C MET A 202 6.45 -15.10 12.12
N GLU A 203 6.37 -14.63 13.37
CA GLU A 203 5.18 -13.97 13.92
C GLU A 203 4.89 -12.62 13.25
N ALA A 204 5.92 -11.93 12.77
CA ALA A 204 5.79 -10.66 12.08
C ALA A 204 5.37 -10.80 10.60
N ILE A 205 5.47 -11.99 10.01
CA ILE A 205 5.08 -12.29 8.61
C ILE A 205 3.59 -12.59 8.56
#